data_AF-A0AAV0X992-F1
#
_entry.id   AF-A0AAV0X992-F1
#
_cell.length_a   1.000
_cell.length_b   1.000
_cell.length_c   1.000
_cell.angle_alpha   90.00
_cell.angle_beta   90.00
_cell.angle_gamma   90.00
#
_symmetry.space_group_name_H-M   'P 1'
#
loop_
_entity.id
_entity.type
_entity.pdbx_description
1 polymer ?
#
loop_
_entity_poly.entity_id
_entity_poly.type
_entity_poly.pdbx_seq_one_letter_code
_entity_poly.pdbx_strand_id
1 'polypeptide(L)'
;MLKTTDYSILVRVENLGSVIKFNDVRPENTGTYRCTKRDKNNNIVTEEYELTVTPTPSDAASPSVSTKYAPYGKSVVIECNSDLSLPVEYSWAKFGLQMEPIYDRVRHDV
;
A
#
# COMPACT_ATOMS: atom_id res chain seq x y z
N MET A 1 -11.07 -2.90 29.02
CA MET A 1 -10.42 -2.42 27.78
C MET A 1 -9.24 -3.32 27.51
N LEU A 2 -9.39 -4.33 26.65
CA LEU A 2 -8.30 -5.23 26.31
C LEU A 2 -7.43 -4.52 25.27
N LYS A 3 -6.18 -4.21 25.60
CA LYS A 3 -5.17 -3.90 24.59
C LYS A 3 -4.91 -5.22 23.84
N THR A 4 -5.65 -5.43 22.76
CA THR A 4 -5.35 -6.52 21.82
C THR A 4 -3.98 -6.23 21.24
N THR A 5 -2.96 -6.89 21.78
CA THR A 5 -1.66 -7.01 21.11
C THR A 5 -1.93 -7.75 19.81
N ASP A 6 -1.94 -7.01 18.71
CA ASP A 6 -2.20 -7.57 17.40
C ASP A 6 -0.99 -8.39 16.97
N TYR A 7 -1.07 -9.71 17.17
CA TYR A 7 -0.03 -10.65 16.78
C TYR A 7 0.23 -10.66 15.26
N SER A 8 -0.64 -10.03 14.45
CA SER A 8 -0.42 -9.88 13.00
C SER A 8 0.81 -9.02 12.67
N ILE A 9 1.21 -8.09 13.56
CA ILE A 9 2.38 -7.23 13.41
C ILE A 9 3.70 -8.05 13.43
N LEU A 10 3.69 -9.24 14.06
CA LEU A 10 4.87 -10.09 14.21
C LEU A 10 5.02 -11.15 13.11
N VAL A 11 4.11 -11.23 12.14
CA VAL A 11 4.06 -12.33 11.15
C VAL A 11 5.29 -12.38 10.23
N ARG A 12 6.16 -11.37 10.25
CA ARG A 12 7.38 -11.29 9.40
C ARG A 12 8.58 -10.69 10.14
N VAL A 13 8.66 -10.87 11.45
CA VAL A 13 9.76 -10.38 12.29
C VAL A 13 10.46 -11.54 12.98
N GLU A 14 11.77 -11.67 12.76
CA GLU A 14 12.63 -12.66 13.41
C GLU A 14 13.46 -12.00 14.51
N ASN A 15 13.46 -12.59 15.71
CA ASN A 15 14.33 -12.18 16.80
C ASN A 15 15.59 -13.07 16.82
N LEU A 16 16.75 -12.46 16.55
CA LEU A 16 18.06 -13.10 16.51
C LEU A 16 18.93 -12.68 17.72
N GLY A 17 18.31 -12.27 18.82
CA GLY A 17 18.97 -11.83 20.04
C GLY A 17 19.34 -10.34 19.98
N SER A 18 20.58 -10.03 19.60
CA SER A 18 21.03 -8.63 19.46
C SER A 18 20.50 -7.94 18.19
N VAL A 19 19.78 -8.66 17.34
CA VAL A 19 19.25 -8.18 16.06
C VAL A 19 17.80 -8.62 15.93
N ILE A 20 16.94 -7.73 15.44
CA ILE A 20 15.62 -8.08 14.89
C ILE A 20 15.68 -7.92 13.38
N LYS A 21 15.12 -8.89 12.64
CA LYS A 21 15.13 -8.90 11.17
C LYS A 21 13.70 -8.87 10.64
N PHE A 22 13.45 -7.98 9.69
CA PHE A 22 12.18 -7.88 8.96
C PHE A 22 12.37 -8.51 7.58
N ASN A 23 11.56 -9.51 7.21
CA ASN A 23 11.74 -10.23 5.94
C ASN A 23 10.84 -9.70 4.79
N ASP A 24 9.65 -9.19 5.09
CA ASP A 24 8.73 -8.53 4.13
C ASP A 24 8.02 -7.41 4.90
N VAL A 25 8.70 -6.25 4.96
CA VAL A 25 8.30 -5.10 5.77
C VAL A 25 7.12 -4.37 5.13
N ARG A 26 6.12 -4.03 5.93
CA ARG A 26 4.89 -3.37 5.50
C ARG A 26 4.59 -2.15 6.36
N PRO A 27 3.66 -1.26 5.93
CA PRO A 27 3.26 -0.11 6.73
C PRO A 27 2.89 -0.47 8.18
N GLU A 28 2.26 -1.64 8.38
CA GLU A 28 1.88 -2.15 9.70
C GLU A 28 3.07 -2.46 10.63
N ASN A 29 4.29 -2.59 10.11
CA ASN A 29 5.49 -2.78 10.92
C ASN A 29 6.04 -1.46 11.49
N THR A 30 5.48 -0.31 11.09
CA THR A 30 5.83 1.00 11.67
C THR A 30 5.57 1.02 13.17
N GLY A 31 6.54 1.51 13.94
CA GLY A 31 6.40 1.64 15.39
C GLY A 31 7.72 1.76 16.13
N THR A 32 7.61 1.87 17.46
CA THR A 32 8.77 1.94 18.36
C THR A 32 9.12 0.55 18.89
N TYR A 33 10.37 0.13 18.67
CA TYR A 33 10.92 -1.14 19.12
C TYR A 33 11.86 -0.91 20.28
N ARG A 34 11.73 -1.71 21.34
CA ARG A 34 12.54 -1.58 22.56
C ARG A 34 13.46 -2.77 22.74
N CYS A 35 14.77 -2.51 22.81
CA CYS A 35 15.79 -3.48 23.17
C CYS A 35 16.09 -3.36 24.67
N THR A 36 15.94 -4.45 25.41
CA THR A 36 16.32 -4.52 26.83
C THR A 36 17.45 -5.53 26.99
N LYS A 37 18.61 -5.04 27.44
CA LYS A 37 19.84 -5.82 27.64
C LYS A 37 20.05 -6.00 29.14
N ARG A 38 20.45 -7.21 29.56
CA ARG A 38 20.80 -7.51 30.95
C ARG A 38 22.20 -8.11 31.00
N ASP A 39 23.07 -7.57 31.85
CA ASP A 39 24.38 -8.17 32.10
C ASP A 39 24.34 -9.25 33.20
N LYS A 40 25.47 -9.91 33.42
CA LYS A 40 25.61 -10.95 34.47
C LYS A 40 25.41 -10.44 35.90
N ASN A 41 25.47 -9.13 36.12
CA ASN A 41 25.32 -8.47 37.41
C ASN A 41 23.89 -7.92 37.60
N ASN A 42 22.94 -8.31 36.75
CA ASN A 42 21.57 -7.80 36.72
C ASN A 42 21.42 -6.31 36.38
N ASN A 43 22.44 -5.67 35.82
CA ASN A 43 22.28 -4.31 35.29
C ASN A 43 21.41 -4.38 34.03
N ILE A 44 20.39 -3.52 33.95
CA ILE A 44 19.47 -3.45 32.82
C ILE A 44 19.69 -2.14 32.08
N VAL A 45 19.91 -2.25 30.77
CA VAL A 45 19.99 -1.12 29.85
C VAL A 45 18.88 -1.27 28.82
N THR A 46 18.19 -0.17 28.53
CA THR A 46 17.09 -0.14 27.57
C THR A 46 17.38 0.91 26.50
N GLU A 47 17.15 0.53 25.25
CA GLU A 47 17.26 1.39 24.08
C GLU A 47 15.99 1.28 23.25
N GLU A 48 15.54 2.38 22.66
CA GLU A 48 14.35 2.44 21.81
C GLU A 48 14.73 2.88 20.40
N TYR A 49 14.06 2.31 19.41
CA TYR A 49 14.28 2.54 17.99
C TYR A 49 12.95 2.78 17.30
N GLU A 50 12.86 3.85 16.51
CA GLU A 50 11.67 4.15 15.71
C GLU A 50 11.87 3.61 14.29
N LEU A 51 10.93 2.81 13.82
CA LEU A 51 10.85 2.34 12.44
C LEU A 51 9.66 3.00 11.75
N THR A 52 9.92 3.70 10.65
CA THR A 52 8.90 4.27 9.78
C THR A 52 8.98 3.61 8.41
N VAL A 53 7.89 2.96 8.00
CA VAL A 53 7.79 2.27 6.71
C VAL A 53 6.84 3.07 5.81
N THR A 54 7.40 3.75 4.83
CA THR A 54 6.63 4.49 3.82
C THR A 54 6.54 3.68 2.53
N PRO A 55 5.34 3.44 1.97
CA PRO A 55 5.21 2.79 0.67
C PRO A 55 5.85 3.68 -0.40
N THR A 56 6.76 3.13 -1.22
CA THR A 56 7.18 3.82 -2.44
C THR A 56 6.20 3.47 -3.57
N PRO A 57 5.90 4.40 -4.49
CA PRO A 57 4.97 4.15 -5.60
C PRO A 57 5.38 2.98 -6.53
N SER A 58 6.64 2.54 -6.46
CA SER A 58 7.19 1.45 -7.27
C SER A 58 7.04 0.07 -6.60
N ASP A 59 6.89 0.01 -5.27
CA ASP A 59 6.80 -1.26 -4.54
C ASP A 59 5.37 -1.81 -4.54
N ALA A 60 4.38 -0.97 -4.82
CA ALA A 60 3.00 -1.37 -5.11
C ALA A 60 2.89 -1.81 -6.58
N ALA A 61 3.57 -2.90 -6.94
CA ALA A 61 3.67 -3.44 -8.29
C ALA A 61 4.30 -2.47 -9.30
N SER A 62 5.35 -2.91 -9.99
CA SER A 62 5.66 -2.33 -11.30
C SER A 62 4.36 -2.23 -12.09
N PRO A 63 3.98 -1.06 -12.65
CA PRO A 63 2.77 -0.95 -13.46
C PRO A 63 3.00 -1.76 -14.73
N SER A 64 2.77 -3.07 -14.62
CA SER A 64 2.60 -3.95 -15.75
C SER A 64 1.32 -3.44 -16.40
N VAL A 65 1.50 -2.78 -17.54
CA VAL A 65 0.39 -2.21 -18.31
C VAL A 65 -0.52 -3.38 -18.70
N SER A 66 -1.60 -3.56 -17.93
CA SER A 66 -2.61 -4.58 -18.22
C SER A 66 -3.48 -4.07 -19.37
N THR A 67 -3.33 -4.68 -20.54
CA THR A 67 -4.20 -4.37 -21.68
C THR A 67 -5.52 -5.13 -21.55
N LYS A 68 -6.65 -4.41 -21.67
CA LYS A 68 -8.00 -4.97 -21.72
C LYS A 68 -8.60 -4.73 -23.10
N TYR A 69 -9.23 -5.76 -23.67
CA TYR A 69 -9.92 -5.69 -24.95
C TYR A 69 -11.42 -5.85 -24.74
N ALA A 70 -12.21 -5.06 -25.47
CA ALA A 70 -13.67 -5.11 -25.43
C ALA A 70 -14.21 -5.09 -26.86
N PRO A 71 -15.13 -6.00 -27.23
CA PRO A 71 -15.84 -5.91 -28.50
C PRO A 71 -16.68 -4.65 -28.59
N TYR A 72 -16.90 -4.16 -29.82
CA TYR A 72 -17.76 -3.01 -30.06
C TYR A 72 -19.17 -3.22 -29.47
N GLY A 73 -19.66 -2.20 -28.75
CA GLY A 73 -20.98 -2.23 -28.12
C GLY A 73 -21.10 -3.12 -26.87
N LYS A 74 -19.98 -3.60 -26.32
CA LYS A 74 -19.94 -4.38 -25.07
C LYS A 74 -19.23 -3.61 -23.96
N SER A 75 -19.61 -3.88 -22.71
CA SER A 75 -19.01 -3.28 -21.53
C SER A 75 -17.69 -3.95 -21.15
N VAL A 76 -16.78 -3.20 -20.52
CA VAL A 76 -15.52 -3.70 -19.95
C VAL A 76 -15.29 -3.08 -18.57
N VAL A 77 -14.66 -3.85 -17.69
CA VAL A 77 -14.25 -3.41 -16.35
C VAL A 77 -12.73 -3.33 -16.30
N ILE A 78 -12.21 -2.19 -15.81
CA ILE A 78 -10.79 -1.96 -15.55
C ILE A 78 -10.63 -1.83 -14.03
N GLU A 79 -9.79 -2.67 -13.44
CA GLU A 79 -9.58 -2.76 -11.99
C GLU A 79 -8.26 -2.10 -11.61
N CYS A 80 -8.28 -1.23 -10.60
CA CYS A 80 -7.09 -0.65 -9.97
C CYS A 80 -7.04 -1.17 -8.53
N ASN A 81 -6.32 -2.26 -8.33
CA ASN A 81 -6.16 -2.89 -7.01
C ASN A 81 -5.04 -2.17 -6.24
N SER A 82 -5.16 -2.12 -4.91
CA SER A 82 -4.19 -1.49 -4.02
C SER A 82 -3.91 -2.39 -2.83
N ASP A 83 -2.63 -2.59 -2.52
CA ASP A 83 -2.15 -3.25 -1.29
C ASP A 83 -1.88 -2.24 -0.17
N LEU A 84 -2.30 -0.98 -0.34
CA LEU A 84 -2.08 0.09 0.64
C LEU A 84 -3.04 -0.04 1.83
N SER A 85 -2.54 0.29 3.02
CA SER A 85 -3.35 0.38 4.24
C SER A 85 -4.36 1.53 4.15
N LEU A 86 -5.62 1.28 4.51
CA LEU A 86 -6.73 2.24 4.43
C LEU A 86 -6.57 3.44 5.40
N PRO A 87 -7.11 4.63 5.05
CA PRO A 87 -7.92 4.92 3.86
C PRO A 87 -7.08 5.18 2.61
N VAL A 88 -7.58 4.75 1.45
CA VAL A 88 -6.93 4.93 0.15
C VAL A 88 -7.81 5.80 -0.75
N GLU A 89 -7.21 6.83 -1.36
CA GLU A 89 -7.86 7.68 -2.35
C GLU A 89 -7.50 7.22 -3.77
N TYR A 90 -8.50 7.12 -4.65
CA TYR A 90 -8.33 6.69 -6.04
C TYR A 90 -8.57 7.86 -6.98
N SER A 91 -7.71 8.01 -7.99
CA SER A 91 -7.89 8.98 -9.07
C SER A 91 -7.66 8.33 -10.43
N TRP A 92 -8.42 8.74 -11.44
CA TRP A 92 -8.38 8.18 -12.79
C TRP A 92 -8.10 9.29 -13.80
N ALA A 93 -7.22 9.01 -14.77
CA ALA A 93 -6.94 9.92 -15.87
C ALA A 93 -6.88 9.13 -17.18
N LYS A 94 -7.49 9.68 -18.23
CA LYS A 94 -7.32 9.23 -19.61
C LYS A 94 -6.39 10.22 -20.31
N PHE A 95 -5.23 9.76 -20.77
CA PHE A 95 -4.37 10.59 -21.62
C PHE A 95 -4.97 10.71 -23.04
N GLY A 96 -5.05 11.94 -23.55
CA GLY A 96 -5.58 12.28 -24.87
C GLY A 96 -7.08 12.61 -24.87
N LEU A 97 -7.40 13.90 -25.05
CA LEU A 97 -8.71 14.42 -25.50
C LEU A 97 -8.43 15.24 -26.78
N GLN A 98 -9.28 15.20 -27.80
CA GLN A 98 -10.59 15.84 -27.72
C GLN A 98 -11.75 14.85 -27.74
N MET A 99 -12.55 14.89 -26.68
CA MET A 99 -13.98 14.61 -26.80
C MET A 99 -14.65 15.99 -26.87
N GLU A 100 -15.08 16.41 -28.06
CA GLU A 100 -15.95 17.58 -28.15
C GLU A 100 -17.38 17.22 -27.69
N PRO A 101 -18.13 18.17 -27.12
CA PRO A 101 -19.55 17.96 -26.81
C PRO A 101 -20.33 17.77 -28.11
N ILE A 102 -21.14 16.71 -28.20
CA ILE A 102 -22.15 16.62 -29.25
C ILE A 102 -23.30 17.55 -28.83
N TYR A 103 -23.30 18.78 -29.35
CA TYR A 103 -24.56 19.52 -29.51
C TYR A 103 -25.35 18.79 -30.60
N ASP A 104 -26.60 18.45 -30.31
CA ASP A 104 -27.52 17.81 -31.25
C ASP A 104 -27.49 18.54 -32.60
N ARG A 105 -27.03 17.87 -33.65
CA ARG A 105 -27.22 18.34 -35.02
C ARG A 105 -28.69 18.16 -35.37
N VAL A 106 -29.44 19.25 -35.25
CA VAL A 106 -30.77 19.40 -35.82
C VAL A 106 -30.71 19.05 -37.32
N ARG A 107 -31.48 18.05 -37.77
CA ARG A 107 -31.79 17.89 -39.20
C ARG A 107 -32.86 18.94 -39.58
N HIS A 108 -32.39 20.07 -40.10
CA HIS A 108 -32.99 20.81 -41.22
C HIS A 108 -32.16 20.37 -42.45
N ASP A 109 -32.62 19.98 -43.63
CA ASP A 109 -33.90 19.90 -44.34
C ASP A 109 -33.73 18.82 -45.43
N VAL A 110 -34.82 18.18 -45.88
CA VAL A 110 -35.47 18.32 -47.22
C VAL A 110 -36.86 17.68 -47.12
#